data_AF-A0A7C2AEB0-F1
#
_entry.id   AF-A0A7C2AEB0-F1
#
_cell.length_a   1.000
_cell.length_b   1.000
_cell.length_c   1.000
_cell.angle_alpha   90.00
_cell.angle_beta   90.00
_cell.angle_gamma   90.00
#
_symmetry.space_group_name_H-M   'P 1'
#
loop_
_entity.id
_entity.type
_entity.pdbx_description
1 polymer ?
#
loop_
_entity_poly.entity_id
_entity_poly.type
_entity_poly.pdbx_seq_one_letter_code
_entity_poly.pdbx_strand_id
1 'polypeptide(L)'
;MKLLVIILSLFFIVPTGSANEGSGVSSLSPELQLLFSEEMVELKKGMNQIMDAYVAGQWNDIVPIAKKMENSYVLRKGLSQDQMDQLHSKLPKEFLSLDERFHYYSRMLAHVSEKKKVELIGFYFSKMSETCVSCHRLYATRKFPSFKPDVEADKHHH
;
A
#
# COMPACT_ATOMS: atom_id res chain seq x y z
N MET A 1 -12.59 52.21 -40.81
CA MET A 1 -13.33 52.01 -39.54
C MET A 1 -12.97 50.62 -39.01
N LYS A 2 -12.42 50.55 -37.79
CA LYS A 2 -11.91 49.32 -37.17
C LYS A 2 -13.08 48.40 -36.78
N LEU A 3 -13.10 47.16 -37.26
CA LEU A 3 -14.06 46.15 -36.82
C LEU A 3 -13.51 45.48 -35.55
N LEU A 4 -14.23 45.64 -34.44
CA LEU A 4 -13.85 45.18 -33.11
C LEU A 4 -14.05 43.66 -33.00
N VAL A 5 -12.98 42.96 -32.63
CA VAL A 5 -12.97 41.52 -32.34
C VAL A 5 -13.57 41.30 -30.94
N ILE A 6 -14.66 40.53 -30.84
CA ILE A 6 -15.19 40.03 -29.56
C ILE A 6 -14.99 38.52 -29.57
N ILE A 7 -13.91 38.05 -28.94
CA ILE A 7 -13.69 36.63 -28.66
C ILE A 7 -14.35 36.36 -27.30
N LEU A 8 -15.48 35.65 -27.34
CA LEU A 8 -16.19 35.17 -26.16
C LEU A 8 -15.47 33.91 -25.65
N SER A 9 -14.57 34.07 -24.69
CA SER A 9 -13.88 32.95 -24.02
C SER A 9 -14.82 32.28 -23.01
N LEU A 10 -15.39 31.13 -23.38
CA LEU A 10 -16.05 30.22 -22.44
C LEU A 10 -14.98 29.62 -21.51
N PHE A 11 -14.94 30.11 -20.27
CA PHE A 11 -14.26 29.45 -19.16
C PHE A 11 -15.03 28.18 -18.78
N PHE A 12 -14.57 27.02 -19.26
CA PHE A 12 -14.96 25.75 -18.66
C PHE A 12 -14.31 25.64 -17.28
N ILE A 13 -15.10 25.77 -16.22
CA ILE A 13 -14.70 25.43 -14.87
C ILE A 13 -14.58 23.90 -14.83
N VAL A 14 -13.36 23.39 -14.98
CA VAL A 14 -13.07 21.97 -14.74
C VAL A 14 -13.16 21.75 -13.23
N PRO A 15 -14.02 20.83 -12.73
CA PRO A 15 -14.00 20.47 -11.33
C PRO A 15 -12.69 19.71 -11.07
N THR A 16 -11.77 20.33 -10.35
CA THR A 16 -10.64 19.62 -9.75
C THR A 16 -11.21 18.66 -8.71
N GLY A 17 -11.23 17.36 -9.02
CA GLY A 17 -11.47 16.34 -8.01
C GLY A 17 -10.42 16.49 -6.91
N SER A 18 -10.83 16.98 -5.74
CA SER A 18 -9.97 17.10 -4.58
C SER A 18 -9.53 15.69 -4.16
N ALA A 19 -8.28 15.34 -4.41
CA ALA A 19 -7.60 14.32 -3.64
C ALA A 19 -7.71 14.76 -2.17
N ASN A 20 -8.35 13.95 -1.34
CA ASN A 20 -8.73 14.29 0.03
C ASN A 20 -7.47 14.64 0.85
N GLU A 21 -7.17 15.93 0.95
CA GLU A 21 -6.08 16.46 1.78
C GLU A 21 -6.45 16.26 3.25
N GLY A 22 -6.04 15.13 3.82
CA GLY A 22 -6.28 14.81 5.23
C GLY A 22 -6.50 13.34 5.56
N SER A 23 -6.63 12.45 4.57
CA SER A 23 -6.85 11.02 4.83
C SER A 23 -5.57 10.19 4.67
N GLY A 24 -5.33 9.24 5.58
CA GLY A 24 -4.22 8.29 5.52
C GLY A 24 -3.17 8.47 6.60
N VAL A 25 -2.06 7.73 6.53
CA VAL A 25 -1.04 7.63 7.59
C VAL A 25 -0.52 9.00 8.05
N SER A 26 -0.36 9.97 7.14
CA SER A 26 0.16 11.31 7.49
C SER A 26 -0.77 12.15 8.40
N SER A 27 -2.01 11.73 8.62
CA SER A 27 -2.96 12.39 9.54
C SER A 27 -2.92 11.83 10.97
N LEU A 28 -2.21 10.71 11.18
CA LEU A 28 -2.07 10.06 12.48
C LEU A 28 -1.13 10.84 13.39
N SER A 29 -1.10 10.50 14.69
CA SER A 29 -0.10 11.03 15.59
C SER A 29 1.33 10.66 15.15
N PRO A 30 2.35 11.45 15.50
CA PRO A 30 3.75 11.16 15.14
C PRO A 30 4.20 9.75 15.55
N GLU A 31 3.73 9.26 16.69
CA GLU A 31 4.06 7.92 17.20
C GLU A 31 3.49 6.83 16.30
N LEU A 32 2.24 6.97 15.85
CA LEU A 32 1.62 6.02 14.92
C LEU A 32 2.27 6.09 13.54
N GLN A 33 2.61 7.28 13.06
CA GLN A 33 3.34 7.46 11.80
C GLN A 33 4.72 6.76 11.84
N LEU A 34 5.41 6.84 12.97
CA LEU A 34 6.67 6.15 13.18
C LEU A 34 6.47 4.62 13.15
N LEU A 35 5.48 4.09 13.86
CA LEU A 35 5.19 2.65 13.88
C LEU A 35 4.93 2.07 12.48
N PHE A 36 4.11 2.75 11.67
CA PHE A 36 3.89 2.33 10.27
C PHE A 36 5.16 2.45 9.42
N SER A 37 5.96 3.48 9.64
CA SER A 37 7.21 3.66 8.89
C SER A 37 8.23 2.55 9.20
N GLU A 38 8.36 2.17 10.46
CA GLU A 38 9.19 1.04 10.90
C GLU A 38 8.70 -0.28 10.34
N GLU A 39 7.38 -0.51 10.36
CA GLU A 39 6.78 -1.69 9.73
C GLU A 39 7.12 -1.76 8.24
N MET A 40 6.91 -0.67 7.48
CA MET A 40 7.21 -0.68 6.04
C MET A 40 8.69 -0.96 5.73
N VAL A 41 9.63 -0.56 6.60
CA VAL A 41 11.05 -0.91 6.47
C VAL A 41 11.27 -2.41 6.68
N GLU A 42 10.66 -2.99 7.71
CA GLU A 42 10.74 -4.42 7.98
C GLU A 42 10.08 -5.26 6.88
N LEU A 43 8.92 -4.83 6.37
CA LEU A 43 8.25 -5.49 5.26
C LEU A 43 9.08 -5.44 3.99
N LYS A 44 9.67 -4.30 3.64
CA LYS A 44 10.59 -4.19 2.48
C LYS A 44 11.76 -5.16 2.62
N LYS A 45 12.38 -5.21 3.80
CA LYS A 45 13.48 -6.13 4.08
C LYS A 45 13.04 -7.59 3.90
N GLY A 46 11.91 -7.96 4.50
CA GLY A 46 11.37 -9.31 4.41
C GLY A 46 11.03 -9.72 2.98
N MET A 47 10.40 -8.84 2.19
CA MET A 47 10.12 -9.10 0.77
C MET A 47 11.38 -9.40 -0.04
N ASN A 48 12.47 -8.65 0.17
CA ASN A 48 13.74 -8.91 -0.49
C ASN A 48 14.33 -10.27 -0.07
N GLN A 49 14.36 -10.54 1.23
CA GLN A 49 14.90 -11.80 1.75
C GLN A 49 14.09 -13.03 1.28
N ILE A 50 12.77 -12.90 1.17
CA ILE A 50 11.91 -13.95 0.60
C ILE A 50 12.27 -14.18 -0.87
N MET A 51 12.44 -13.12 -1.67
CA MET A 51 12.79 -13.25 -3.08
C MET A 51 14.13 -13.98 -3.24
N ASP A 52 15.14 -13.58 -2.45
CA ASP A 52 16.48 -14.22 -2.46
C ASP A 52 16.38 -15.72 -2.12
N ALA A 53 15.68 -16.07 -1.04
CA ALA A 53 15.47 -17.46 -0.64
C ALA A 53 14.64 -18.25 -1.66
N TYR A 54 13.65 -17.60 -2.28
CA TYR A 54 12.77 -18.21 -3.27
C TYR A 54 13.54 -18.61 -4.54
N VAL A 55 14.35 -17.71 -5.10
CA VAL A 55 15.13 -18.04 -6.30
C VAL A 55 16.28 -19.02 -6.03
N ALA A 56 16.76 -19.10 -4.78
CA ALA A 56 17.78 -20.04 -4.35
C ALA A 56 17.23 -21.44 -3.98
N GLY A 57 15.91 -21.64 -4.00
CA GLY A 57 15.29 -22.90 -3.58
C GLY A 57 15.27 -23.15 -2.07
N GLN A 58 15.52 -22.12 -1.27
CA GLN A 58 15.65 -22.17 0.19
C GLN A 58 14.29 -22.02 0.88
N TRP A 59 13.34 -22.92 0.58
CA TRP A 59 11.94 -22.80 1.02
C TRP A 59 11.78 -22.71 2.54
N ASN A 60 12.61 -23.42 3.29
CA ASN A 60 12.54 -23.41 4.75
C ASN A 60 12.96 -22.06 5.34
N ASP A 61 13.84 -21.32 4.67
CA ASP A 61 14.33 -20.02 5.13
C ASP A 61 13.26 -18.93 4.97
N ILE A 62 12.29 -19.13 4.06
CA ILE A 62 11.12 -18.24 3.90
C ILE A 62 10.22 -18.26 5.14
N VAL A 63 10.11 -19.39 5.84
CA VAL A 63 9.18 -19.56 6.97
C VAL A 63 9.42 -18.54 8.09
N PRO A 64 10.62 -18.42 8.69
CA PRO A 64 10.86 -17.44 9.74
C PRO A 64 10.72 -15.99 9.24
N ILE A 65 11.05 -15.70 7.98
CA ILE A 65 10.91 -14.35 7.40
C ILE A 65 9.43 -13.98 7.31
N ALA A 66 8.61 -14.86 6.72
CA ALA A 66 7.18 -14.63 6.55
C ALA A 66 6.42 -14.57 7.90
N LYS A 67 6.81 -15.37 8.89
CA LYS A 67 6.28 -15.26 10.26
C LYS A 67 6.65 -13.93 10.93
N LYS A 68 7.88 -13.44 10.72
CA LYS A 68 8.29 -12.13 11.24
C LYS A 68 7.44 -11.00 10.65
N MET A 69 7.20 -11.06 9.34
CA MET A 69 6.36 -10.08 8.64
C MET A 69 4.90 -10.14 9.10
N GLU A 70 4.31 -11.33 9.26
CA GLU A 70 2.96 -11.50 9.85
C GLU A 70 2.84 -10.85 11.24
N ASN A 71 3.90 -10.98 12.04
CA ASN A 71 3.96 -10.44 13.40
C ASN A 71 4.34 -8.96 13.46
N SER A 72 4.72 -8.31 12.33
CA SER A 72 5.00 -6.88 12.33
C SER A 72 3.75 -6.01 12.34
N TYR A 73 2.57 -6.62 12.14
CA TYR A 73 1.28 -5.95 12.04
C TYR A 73 1.04 -4.98 13.19
N VAL A 74 1.07 -3.68 12.88
CA VAL A 74 0.93 -2.60 13.88
C VAL A 74 -0.34 -2.74 14.71
N LEU A 75 -1.46 -3.18 14.13
CA LEU A 75 -2.72 -3.38 14.85
C LEU A 75 -2.66 -4.49 15.92
N ARG A 76 -1.66 -5.39 15.87
CA ARG A 76 -1.45 -6.41 16.90
C ARG A 76 -0.46 -5.98 17.99
N LYS A 77 0.16 -4.80 17.91
CA LYS A 77 1.26 -4.37 18.81
C LYS A 77 0.81 -3.80 20.16
N GLY A 78 -0.36 -4.16 20.68
CA GLY A 78 -0.82 -3.67 21.99
C GLY A 78 -1.02 -2.16 22.03
N LEU A 79 -1.69 -1.62 21.02
CA LEU A 79 -2.02 -0.20 20.91
C LEU A 79 -2.94 0.25 22.06
N SER A 80 -2.78 1.51 22.50
CA SER A 80 -3.72 2.12 23.45
C SER A 80 -5.11 2.32 22.81
N GLN A 81 -6.14 2.51 23.64
CA GLN A 81 -7.49 2.80 23.14
C GLN A 81 -7.51 4.05 22.25
N ASP A 82 -6.83 5.13 22.68
CA ASP A 82 -6.72 6.38 21.90
C ASP A 82 -6.04 6.16 20.55
N GLN A 83 -5.05 5.28 20.49
CA GLN A 83 -4.39 4.92 19.23
C GLN A 83 -5.35 4.13 18.33
N MET A 84 -6.06 3.15 18.86
CA MET A 84 -7.08 2.39 18.11
C MET A 84 -8.18 3.30 17.55
N ASP A 85 -8.67 4.24 18.36
CA ASP A 85 -9.70 5.20 17.96
C ASP A 85 -9.19 6.13 16.86
N GLN A 86 -7.92 6.56 16.94
CA GLN A 86 -7.29 7.32 15.87
C GLN A 86 -7.19 6.53 14.57
N LEU A 87 -6.81 5.25 14.62
CA LEU A 87 -6.71 4.42 13.43
C LEU A 87 -8.08 4.23 12.76
N HIS A 88 -9.12 3.94 13.53
CA HIS A 88 -10.47 3.76 13.00
C HIS A 88 -11.12 5.05 12.48
N SER A 89 -10.79 6.20 13.08
CA SER A 89 -11.37 7.49 12.66
C SER A 89 -10.64 8.13 11.47
N LYS A 90 -9.32 7.93 11.35
CA LYS A 90 -8.49 8.64 10.37
C LYS A 90 -8.05 7.81 9.18
N LEU A 91 -7.97 6.48 9.32
CA LEU A 91 -7.60 5.61 8.21
C LEU A 91 -8.83 5.12 7.44
N PRO A 92 -8.80 5.16 6.09
CA PRO A 92 -9.82 4.52 5.29
C PRO A 92 -9.92 3.02 5.61
N LYS A 93 -11.14 2.47 5.63
CA LYS A 93 -11.35 1.02 5.84
C LYS A 93 -10.56 0.16 4.85
N GLU A 94 -10.46 0.63 3.61
CA GLU A 94 -9.71 -0.05 2.55
C GLU A 94 -8.20 -0.08 2.83
N PHE A 95 -7.63 0.95 3.49
CA PHE A 95 -6.24 0.92 3.95
C PHE A 95 -6.03 -0.22 4.96
N LEU A 96 -6.89 -0.30 5.97
CA LEU A 96 -6.82 -1.35 7.00
C LEU A 96 -7.01 -2.75 6.40
N SER A 97 -7.91 -2.89 5.41
CA SER A 97 -8.14 -4.14 4.71
C SER A 97 -6.93 -4.59 3.89
N LEU A 98 -6.28 -3.68 3.17
CA LEU A 98 -5.06 -3.99 2.44
C LEU A 98 -3.92 -4.41 3.38
N ASP A 99 -3.76 -3.71 4.50
CA ASP A 99 -2.76 -4.06 5.51
C ASP A 99 -3.04 -5.45 6.11
N GLU A 100 -4.29 -5.72 6.53
CA GLU A 100 -4.70 -7.03 7.03
C GLU A 100 -4.45 -8.17 6.02
N ARG A 101 -4.81 -7.93 4.75
CA ARG A 101 -4.57 -8.90 3.66
C ARG A 101 -3.10 -9.21 3.47
N PHE A 102 -2.23 -8.20 3.52
CA PHE A 102 -0.79 -8.41 3.41
C PHE A 102 -0.31 -9.40 4.49
N HIS A 103 -0.71 -9.16 5.74
CA HIS A 103 -0.34 -10.00 6.87
C HIS A 103 -0.94 -11.40 6.80
N TYR A 104 -2.16 -11.52 6.29
CA TYR A 104 -2.76 -12.81 5.99
C TYR A 104 -1.95 -13.58 4.94
N TYR A 105 -1.56 -12.94 3.82
CA TYR A 105 -0.76 -13.60 2.80
C TYR A 105 0.64 -13.98 3.31
N SER A 106 1.23 -13.18 4.20
CA SER A 106 2.49 -13.53 4.87
C SER A 106 2.38 -14.81 5.68
N ARG A 107 1.29 -14.96 6.46
CA ARG A 107 0.99 -16.21 7.18
C ARG A 107 0.83 -17.40 6.24
N MET A 108 0.08 -17.20 5.14
CA MET A 108 -0.12 -18.25 4.15
C MET A 108 1.18 -18.65 3.46
N LEU A 109 2.04 -17.67 3.13
CA LEU A 109 3.37 -17.90 2.60
C LEU A 109 4.22 -18.76 3.54
N ALA A 110 4.23 -18.43 4.84
CA ALA A 110 4.92 -19.25 5.85
C ALA A 110 4.40 -20.70 5.85
N HIS A 111 3.08 -20.88 5.82
CA HIS A 111 2.46 -22.20 5.79
C HIS A 111 2.83 -23.01 4.54
N VAL A 112 2.72 -22.43 3.34
CA VAL A 112 3.02 -23.16 2.11
C VAL A 112 4.51 -23.44 1.92
N SER A 113 5.37 -22.56 2.43
CA SER A 113 6.82 -22.77 2.48
C SER A 113 7.19 -23.94 3.40
N GLU A 114 6.58 -24.02 4.58
CA GLU A 114 6.75 -25.16 5.51
C GLU A 114 6.31 -26.49 4.87
N LYS A 115 5.24 -26.46 4.08
CA LYS A 115 4.74 -27.63 3.32
C LYS A 115 5.44 -27.85 1.98
N LYS A 116 6.45 -27.03 1.63
CA LYS A 116 7.19 -27.07 0.36
C LYS A 116 6.30 -27.08 -0.89
N LYS A 117 5.18 -26.36 -0.85
CA LYS A 117 4.26 -26.21 -2.00
C LYS A 117 4.75 -25.09 -2.91
N VAL A 118 5.80 -25.36 -3.69
CA VAL A 118 6.59 -24.35 -4.44
C VAL A 118 5.74 -23.42 -5.29
N GLU A 119 4.77 -23.95 -6.04
CA GLU A 119 3.85 -23.11 -6.85
C GLU A 119 3.07 -22.10 -6.01
N LEU A 120 2.65 -22.50 -4.80
CA LEU A 120 1.93 -21.63 -3.90
C LEU A 120 2.83 -20.60 -3.22
N ILE A 121 4.14 -20.87 -3.08
CA ILE A 121 5.10 -19.89 -2.56
C ILE A 121 5.16 -18.69 -3.50
N GLY A 122 5.33 -18.94 -4.80
CA GLY A 122 5.30 -17.88 -5.82
C GLY A 122 3.97 -17.13 -5.87
N PHE A 123 2.85 -17.86 -5.75
CA PHE A 123 1.51 -17.26 -5.70
C PHE A 123 1.35 -16.29 -4.51
N TYR A 124 1.66 -16.71 -3.28
CA TYR A 124 1.48 -15.85 -2.12
C TYR A 124 2.48 -14.68 -2.10
N PHE A 125 3.71 -14.87 -2.59
CA PHE A 125 4.66 -13.77 -2.77
C PHE A 125 4.12 -12.71 -3.75
N SER A 126 3.51 -13.16 -4.85
CA SER A 126 2.83 -12.27 -5.80
C SER A 126 1.67 -11.53 -5.14
N LYS A 127 0.83 -12.20 -4.33
CA LYS A 127 -0.29 -11.55 -3.61
C LYS A 127 0.15 -10.50 -2.58
N MET A 128 1.26 -10.74 -1.88
CA MET A 128 1.88 -9.73 -1.02
C MET A 128 2.36 -8.52 -1.85
N SER A 129 3.05 -8.77 -2.97
CA SER A 129 3.54 -7.72 -3.86
C SER A 129 2.43 -6.86 -4.46
N GLU A 130 1.34 -7.50 -4.93
CA GLU A 130 0.13 -6.82 -5.42
C GLU A 130 -0.49 -5.90 -4.35
N THR A 131 -0.47 -6.34 -3.09
CA THR A 131 -1.02 -5.57 -1.97
C THR A 131 -0.15 -4.35 -1.65
N CYS A 132 1.18 -4.48 -1.69
CA CYS A 132 2.11 -3.35 -1.60
C CYS A 132 1.83 -2.30 -2.67
N VAL A 133 1.72 -2.72 -3.94
CA VAL A 133 1.44 -1.82 -5.07
C VAL A 133 0.09 -1.14 -4.91
N SER A 134 -0.95 -1.90 -4.56
CA SER A 134 -2.31 -1.38 -4.38
C SER A 134 -2.37 -0.32 -3.28
N CYS A 135 -1.78 -0.61 -2.11
CA CYS A 135 -1.74 0.34 -1.00
C CYS A 135 -0.94 1.59 -1.37
N HIS A 136 0.24 1.44 -1.97
CA HIS A 136 1.08 2.58 -2.34
C HIS A 136 0.43 3.48 -3.40
N ARG A 137 -0.27 2.89 -4.37
CA ARG A 137 -1.00 3.64 -5.40
C ARG A 137 -2.14 4.47 -4.83
N LEU A 138 -2.81 3.98 -3.80
CA LEU A 138 -3.94 4.68 -3.19
C LEU A 138 -3.51 5.69 -2.13
N TYR A 139 -2.50 5.35 -1.31
CA TYR A 139 -2.25 6.05 -0.05
C TYR A 139 -0.83 6.62 0.10
N ALA A 140 0.08 6.37 -0.86
CA ALA A 140 1.48 6.78 -0.74
C ALA A 140 2.08 7.43 -2.00
N THR A 141 1.26 7.97 -2.91
CA THR A 141 1.72 8.59 -4.18
C THR A 141 2.63 9.81 -3.99
N ARG A 142 2.61 10.47 -2.82
CA ARG A 142 3.59 11.51 -2.49
C ARG A 142 5.01 10.95 -2.32
N LYS A 143 5.14 9.76 -1.70
CA LYS A 143 6.41 9.05 -1.50
C LYS A 143 6.81 8.23 -2.74
N PHE A 144 5.83 7.78 -3.51
CA PHE A 144 6.02 7.00 -4.73
C PHE A 144 5.33 7.69 -5.93
N PRO A 145 5.95 8.74 -6.51
CA PRO A 145 5.33 9.57 -7.54
C PRO A 145 4.92 8.83 -8.80
N SER A 146 5.61 7.72 -9.13
CA SER A 146 5.31 6.89 -10.31
C SER A 146 3.94 6.21 -10.27
N PHE A 147 3.24 6.24 -9.12
CA PHE A 147 1.88 5.73 -9.01
C PHE A 147 0.79 6.81 -9.17
N LYS A 148 1.16 8.07 -9.40
CA LYS A 148 0.17 9.10 -9.72
C LYS A 148 -0.51 8.74 -11.06
N PRO A 149 -1.84 8.86 -11.17
CA PRO A 149 -2.52 8.67 -12.45
C PRO A 149 -2.02 9.69 -13.46
N ASP A 150 -1.68 9.26 -14.67
CA ASP A 150 -1.42 10.17 -15.77
C ASP A 150 -2.74 10.82 -16.20
N VAL A 151 -2.86 12.12 -15.95
CA VAL A 151 -4.06 12.91 -16.26
C VAL A 151 -4.37 12.93 -17.77
N GLU A 152 -3.45 12.50 -18.62
CA GLU A 152 -3.62 12.45 -20.08
C GLU A 152 -4.10 11.10 -20.64
N ALA A 153 -4.02 10.01 -19.88
CA ALA A 153 -4.33 8.66 -20.40
C ALA A 153 -5.85 8.34 -20.47
N ASP A 154 -6.69 9.16 -19.84
CA ASP A 154 -8.15 8.96 -19.78
C ASP A 154 -8.90 9.50 -21.02
N LYS A 155 -8.16 9.90 -22.07
CA LYS A 155 -8.71 10.38 -23.35
C LYS A 155 -8.91 9.29 -24.40
N HIS A 156 -8.72 8.02 -24.06
CA HIS A 156 -9.08 6.93 -24.96
C HIS A 156 -10.57 6.58 -24.79
N HIS A 157 -11.38 7.33 -25.53
CA HIS A 157 -12.74 6.95 -25.89
C HIS A 157 -12.74 5.53 -26.47
N HIS A 158 -13.53 4.64 -25.85
CA HIS A 158 -14.04 3.42 -26.47
C HIS A 158 -15.50 3.63 -26.83
#